data_AF-A0A8S2YAY5-F1
#
_entry.id   AF-A0A8S2YAY5-F1
#
_cell.length_a   1.000
_cell.length_b   1.000
_cell.length_c   1.000
_cell.angle_alpha   90.00
_cell.angle_beta   90.00
_cell.angle_gamma   90.00
#
_symmetry.space_group_name_H-M   'P 1'
#
loop_
_entity.id
_entity.type
_entity.pdbx_description
1 polymer ?
#
loop_
_entity_poly.entity_id
_entity_poly.type
_entity_poly.pdbx_seq_one_letter_code
_entity_poly.pdbx_strand_id
1 'polypeptide(L)' 'MARNSEKAMTALARWRQLQLKEQGKLRIDRRPHLASEELNVKRAEKWRYQVVREIAKKVAQIQNGKDTI' A
#
# COMPACT_ATOMS: atom_id res chain seq x y z
N MET A 1 17.73 3.91 20.40
CA MET A 1 17.51 4.14 18.95
C MET A 1 16.01 4.05 18.70
N ALA A 2 15.35 5.12 18.25
CA ALA A 2 13.89 5.15 18.08
C ALA A 2 13.39 4.11 17.05
N ARG A 3 12.21 3.53 17.29
CA ARG A 3 11.59 2.55 16.37
C ARG A 3 11.27 3.20 15.03
N ASN A 4 11.21 2.42 13.95
CA ASN A 4 10.96 2.96 12.61
C ASN A 4 9.64 3.76 12.52
N SER A 5 8.60 3.30 13.24
CA SER A 5 7.33 4.01 13.37
C SER A 5 7.49 5.41 13.99
N GLU A 6 8.31 5.55 15.02
CA GLU A 6 8.57 6.82 15.69
C GLU A 6 9.33 7.78 14.77
N LYS A 7 10.35 7.28 14.07
CA LYS A 7 11.10 8.08 13.06
C LYS A 7 10.19 8.58 11.93
N ALA A 8 9.25 7.75 11.49
CA ALA A 8 8.28 8.10 10.45
C ALA A 8 7.25 9.16 10.88
N MET A 9 7.03 9.35 12.19
CA MET A 9 6.04 10.31 12.73
C MET A 9 6.62 11.70 13.04
N THR A 10 7.94 11.87 12.90
CA THR A 10 8.62 13.16 13.13
C THR A 10 8.08 14.25 12.20
N ALA A 11 8.18 15.51 12.63
CA ALA A 11 7.74 16.66 11.83
C ALA A 11 8.46 16.73 10.47
N LEU A 12 9.76 16.44 10.45
CA LEU A 12 10.58 16.41 9.24
C LEU A 12 10.13 15.30 8.27
N ALA A 13 9.87 14.10 8.76
CA ALA A 13 9.38 12.99 7.92
C ALA A 13 8.02 13.33 7.29
N ARG A 14 7.09 13.92 8.06
CA ARG A 14 5.79 14.36 7.56
C ARG A 14 5.92 15.50 6.54
N TRP A 15 6.76 16.49 6.79
CA TRP A 15 7.04 17.57 5.83
C TRP A 15 7.62 17.03 4.51
N ARG A 16 8.56 16.09 4.58
CA ARG A 16 9.13 15.46 3.39
C ARG A 16 8.08 14.67 2.60
N GLN A 17 7.16 13.98 3.26
CA GLN A 17 6.04 13.31 2.60
C GLN A 17 5.10 14.29 1.90
N LEU A 18 4.78 15.44 2.52
CA LEU A 18 3.98 16.49 1.92
C LEU A 18 4.65 17.06 0.66
N GLN A 19 5.94 17.38 0.73
CA GLN A 19 6.72 17.83 -0.44
C GLN A 19 6.73 16.82 -1.58
N LEU A 20 6.89 15.52 -1.28
CA LEU A 20 6.85 14.47 -2.30
C LEU A 20 5.45 14.27 -2.89
N LYS A 21 4.40 14.52 -2.11
CA LYS A 21 3.01 14.50 -2.55
C LYS A 21 2.72 15.69 -3.48
N GLU A 22 3.19 16.89 -3.14
CA GLU A 22 3.07 18.10 -3.97
C GLU A 22 3.82 17.94 -5.30
N GLN A 23 5.02 17.35 -5.29
CA GLN A 23 5.78 17.02 -6.51
C GLN A 23 5.15 15.89 -7.35
N GLY A 24 4.00 15.35 -6.94
CA GLY A 24 3.31 14.25 -7.65
C GLY A 24 4.03 12.90 -7.61
N LYS A 25 5.15 12.79 -6.87
CA LYS A 25 5.97 11.57 -6.77
C LYS A 25 5.39 10.56 -5.78
N LEU A 26 4.57 11.01 -4.84
CA LEU A 26 3.91 10.17 -3.85
C LEU A 26 2.40 10.10 -4.11
N ARG A 27 2.00 9.25 -5.05
CA ARG A 27 0.59 8.89 -5.26
C ARG A 27 0.24 7.63 -4.48
N ILE A 28 -0.27 7.82 -3.27
CA ILE A 28 -0.98 6.77 -2.53
C ILE A 28 -2.38 6.67 -3.13
N ASP A 29 -2.46 6.13 -4.35
CA ASP A 29 -3.75 5.82 -4.95
C ASP A 29 -4.32 4.61 -4.21
N ARG A 30 -5.53 4.73 -3.67
CA ARG A 30 -6.28 3.59 -3.14
C ARG A 30 -6.97 2.89 -4.30
N ARG A 31 -7.00 1.55 -4.30
CA ARG A 31 -7.80 0.80 -5.28
C ARG A 31 -9.28 1.23 -5.16
N PRO A 32 -9.96 1.55 -6.28
CA PRO A 32 -11.41 1.74 -6.31
C PRO A 32 -12.15 0.54 -5.71
N HIS A 33 -13.30 0.78 -5.09
CA HIS A 33 -14.10 -0.32 -4.55
C HIS A 33 -14.78 -1.11 -5.68
N LEU A 34 -15.28 -0.40 -6.69
CA LEU A 34 -15.91 -0.98 -7.87
C LEU A 34 -14.90 -1.08 -9.01
N ALA A 35 -14.74 -2.26 -9.58
CA ALA A 35 -13.85 -2.48 -10.72
C ALA A 35 -14.31 -1.71 -11.97
N SER A 36 -15.62 -1.51 -12.13
CA SER A 36 -16.23 -0.80 -13.25
C SER A 36 -15.88 0.69 -13.32
N GLU A 37 -15.37 1.28 -12.24
CA GLU A 37 -14.94 2.68 -12.20
C GLU A 37 -13.56 2.89 -12.86
N GLU A 38 -12.78 1.82 -13.06
CA GLU A 38 -11.45 1.92 -13.68
C GLU A 38 -11.54 1.64 -15.19
N LEU A 39 -11.54 2.72 -15.97
CA LEU A 39 -11.60 2.65 -17.43
C LEU A 39 -10.23 2.43 -18.10
N ASN A 40 -9.14 2.52 -17.33
CA ASN A 40 -7.78 2.40 -17.86
C ASN A 40 -7.17 1.03 -17.56
N VAL A 41 -6.87 0.27 -18.62
CA VAL A 41 -6.27 -1.07 -18.54
C VAL A 41 -4.97 -1.09 -17.73
N LYS A 42 -4.09 -0.09 -17.92
CA LYS A 42 -2.79 -0.03 -17.21
C LYS A 42 -2.97 0.15 -15.69
N ARG A 43 -3.99 0.89 -15.28
CA ARG A 43 -4.33 1.06 -13.85
C ARG A 43 -5.00 -0.20 -13.30
N ALA A 44 -5.86 -0.84 -14.08
CA ALA A 44 -6.46 -2.13 -13.72
C ALA A 44 -5.39 -3.22 -13.48
N GLU A 45 -4.35 -3.29 -14.31
CA GLU A 45 -3.22 -4.20 -14.09
C GLU A 45 -2.48 -3.92 -12.78
N LYS A 46 -2.17 -2.64 -12.48
CA LYS A 46 -1.59 -2.23 -11.19
C LYS A 46 -2.44 -2.75 -10.01
N TRP A 47 -3.76 -2.61 -10.11
CA TRP A 47 -4.68 -3.10 -9.09
C TRP A 47 -4.69 -4.62 -8.99
N ARG A 48 -4.64 -5.35 -10.11
CA ARG A 48 -4.55 -6.81 -10.16
C ARG A 48 -3.32 -7.33 -9.42
N TYR A 49 -2.14 -6.75 -9.67
CA TYR A 49 -0.91 -7.11 -8.96
C TYR A 49 -1.02 -6.91 -7.45
N GLN A 50 -1.65 -5.81 -7.03
CA GLN A 50 -1.89 -5.58 -5.61
C GLN A 50 -2.80 -6.67 -5.01
N VAL A 51 -3.84 -7.15 -5.71
CA VAL A 51 -4.74 -8.22 -5.21
C VAL A 51 -3.94 -9.49 -5.00
N VAL A 52 -3.18 -9.89 -6.03
CA VAL A 52 -2.39 -11.13 -6.02
C VAL A 52 -1.39 -11.11 -4.87
N ARG A 53 -0.74 -9.97 -4.61
CA ARG A 53 0.22 -9.82 -3.51
C ARG A 53 -0.45 -9.92 -2.14
N GLU A 54 -1.65 -9.35 -1.98
CA GLU A 54 -2.42 -9.45 -0.73
C GLU A 54 -2.86 -10.90 -0.48
N ILE A 55 -3.34 -11.59 -1.52
CA ILE A 55 -3.69 -13.02 -1.44
C ILE A 55 -2.47 -13.86 -1.08
N ALA A 56 -1.34 -13.68 -1.76
CA ALA A 56 -0.12 -14.44 -1.48
C ALA A 56 0.35 -14.27 -0.04
N LYS A 57 0.26 -13.06 0.52
CA LYS A 57 0.56 -12.81 1.95
C LYS A 57 -0.37 -13.57 2.86
N LYS A 58 -1.69 -13.56 2.59
CA LYS A 58 -2.67 -14.30 3.39
C LYS A 58 -2.47 -15.81 3.29
N VAL A 59 -2.19 -16.33 2.09
CA VAL A 59 -1.86 -17.76 1.89
C VAL A 59 -0.62 -18.13 2.71
N ALA A 60 0.43 -17.31 2.66
CA ALA A 60 1.62 -17.54 3.47
C ALA A 60 1.32 -17.46 4.98
N GLN A 61 0.46 -16.55 5.43
CA GLN A 61 0.04 -16.48 6.85
C GLN A 61 -0.66 -17.76 7.31
N ILE A 62 -1.59 -18.28 6.50
CA ILE A 62 -2.30 -19.53 6.75
C ILE A 62 -1.32 -20.70 6.80
N GLN A 63 -0.41 -20.79 5.82
CA GLN A 63 0.60 -21.85 5.75
C GLN A 63 1.59 -21.82 6.91
N ASN A 64 1.93 -20.63 7.40
CA ASN A 64 2.84 -20.44 8.53
C ASN A 64 2.18 -20.71 9.90
N GLY A 65 0.93 -21.19 9.94
CA GLY A 65 0.25 -21.58 11.17
C GLY A 65 0.02 -20.42 12.15
N LYS A 66 0.04 -19.17 11.70
CA LYS A 66 -0.26 -18.02 12.58
C LYS A 66 -1.75 -17.83 12.86
N ASP A 67 -2.59 -18.48 12.08
CA ASP A 67 -4.06 -18.44 12.18
C ASP A 67 -4.66 -19.77 12.69
N THR A 68 -3.86 -20.69 13.24
CA THR A 68 -4.42 -21.81 14.02
C THR A 68 -5.01 -21.29 15.33
N ILE A 69 -6.28 -21.61 15.52
CA ILE A 69 -7.18 -21.29 16.65
C ILE A 69 -6.51 -21.49 18.01
#